data_AF-A0A1L0BB90-F1
#
_entry.id   AF-A0A1L0BB90-F1
#
_cell.length_a   1.000
_cell.length_b   1.000
_cell.length_c   1.000
_cell.angle_alpha   90.00
_cell.angle_beta   90.00
_cell.angle_gamma   90.00
#
_symmetry.space_group_name_H-M   'P 1'
#
loop_
_entity.id
_entity.type
_entity.pdbx_description
1 polymer ?
#
loop_
_entity_poly.entity_id
_entity_poly.type
_entity_poly.pdbx_seq_one_letter_code
_entity_poly.pdbx_strand_id
1 'polypeptide(L)'
;MATGAPGGNFRSWTPTPPERGSFPLDHDGECKQQMMDYLKCMKYTENKNAPNCRILAKSYLKCRMDNQLMDNSDWDSLGLVNLPGEATFEVKTDKPKNHD
;
A
#
# COMPACT_ATOMS: atom_id res chain seq x y z
N MET A 1 38.24 -31.90 19.80
CA MET A 1 38.83 -31.63 18.47
C MET A 1 38.28 -32.63 17.46
N ALA A 2 38.16 -32.19 16.20
CA ALA A 2 38.00 -32.97 14.95
C ALA A 2 36.64 -33.68 14.72
N THR A 3 35.70 -33.04 13.99
CA THR A 3 35.45 -33.10 12.52
C THR A 3 34.61 -34.29 12.08
N GLY A 4 33.39 -34.02 11.64
CA GLY A 4 32.54 -34.96 10.92
C GLY A 4 31.33 -34.27 10.31
N ALA A 5 31.46 -33.79 9.08
CA ALA A 5 30.35 -33.49 8.18
C ALA A 5 30.62 -34.26 6.87
N PRO A 6 29.64 -34.95 6.27
CA PRO A 6 28.93 -34.29 5.17
C PRO A 6 27.48 -34.78 4.93
N GLY A 7 26.70 -34.00 4.18
CA GLY A 7 25.64 -34.55 3.32
C GLY A 7 24.22 -34.57 3.87
N GLY A 8 23.63 -33.40 4.10
CA GLY A 8 22.18 -33.25 4.22
C GLY A 8 21.73 -32.17 3.26
N ASN A 9 21.04 -32.56 2.20
CA ASN A 9 20.55 -31.68 1.13
C ASN A 9 19.72 -30.52 1.69
N PHE A 10 20.36 -29.38 1.97
CA PHE A 10 19.69 -28.09 1.91
C PHE A 10 19.34 -27.88 0.44
N ARG A 11 18.21 -28.47 0.00
CA ARG A 11 17.54 -27.97 -1.19
C ARG A 11 17.43 -26.47 -0.95
N SER A 12 18.18 -25.71 -1.73
CA SER A 12 18.18 -24.27 -1.72
C SER A 12 16.73 -23.85 -1.80
N TRP A 13 16.14 -23.48 -0.65
CA TRP A 13 14.87 -22.80 -0.60
C TRP A 13 15.15 -21.44 -1.21
N THR A 14 15.06 -21.36 -2.53
CA THR A 14 14.88 -20.11 -3.25
C THR A 14 13.49 -19.65 -2.86
N PRO A 15 13.35 -18.66 -1.97
CA PRO A 15 12.04 -18.11 -1.68
C PRO A 15 11.53 -17.59 -3.02
N THR A 16 10.41 -18.10 -3.50
CA THR A 16 9.68 -17.46 -4.59
C THR A 16 9.40 -16.03 -4.13
N PRO A 17 9.85 -15.00 -4.87
CA PRO A 17 9.50 -13.63 -4.55
C PRO A 17 7.98 -13.55 -4.37
N PRO A 18 7.46 -12.89 -3.32
CA PRO A 18 6.03 -12.77 -3.16
C PRO A 18 5.46 -12.10 -4.41
N GLU A 19 4.25 -12.49 -4.82
CA GLU A 19 3.58 -11.99 -6.04
C GLU A 19 3.48 -10.45 -6.10
N ARG A 20 3.63 -9.76 -4.97
CA ARG A 20 3.66 -8.29 -4.86
C ARG A 20 5.06 -7.68 -4.70
N GLY A 21 6.11 -8.48 -4.95
CA GLY A 21 7.50 -8.13 -4.73
C GLY A 21 7.89 -8.07 -3.26
N SER A 22 9.10 -8.53 -2.92
CA SER A 22 9.78 -8.06 -1.70
C SER A 22 10.24 -6.64 -1.99
N PHE A 23 9.28 -5.71 -1.98
CA PHE A 23 9.52 -4.34 -2.41
C PHE A 23 10.66 -3.78 -1.53
N PRO A 24 11.78 -3.28 -2.09
CA PRO A 24 12.57 -2.29 -1.38
C PRO A 24 11.62 -1.12 -1.09
N LEU A 25 11.03 -1.14 0.11
CA LEU A 25 9.65 -0.69 0.38
C LEU A 25 9.35 0.76 -0.04
N ASP A 26 10.39 1.56 -0.16
CA ASP A 26 10.42 2.94 -0.62
C ASP A 26 11.93 3.26 -0.57
N HIS A 27 12.67 3.12 -1.68
CA HIS A 27 14.14 3.28 -1.60
C HIS A 27 14.52 4.72 -1.25
N ASP A 28 13.77 5.69 -1.77
CA ASP A 28 14.09 7.11 -1.68
C ASP A 28 13.17 7.89 -0.72
N GLY A 29 12.13 7.25 -0.18
CA GLY A 29 11.25 7.84 0.83
C GLY A 29 10.25 8.85 0.28
N GLU A 30 9.84 8.71 -0.98
CA GLU A 30 8.96 9.62 -1.73
C GLU A 30 7.63 9.87 -0.99
N CYS A 31 7.07 8.83 -0.36
CA CYS A 31 5.80 8.88 0.37
C CYS A 31 5.96 8.86 1.90
N LYS A 32 7.17 9.14 2.41
CA LYS A 32 7.50 9.02 3.83
C LYS A 32 6.69 9.97 4.73
N GLN A 33 6.38 11.18 4.26
CA GLN A 33 5.65 12.16 5.06
C GLN A 33 4.22 11.66 5.37
N GLN A 34 3.50 11.23 4.33
CA GLN A 34 2.14 10.69 4.42
C GLN A 34 2.11 9.41 5.26
N MET A 35 3.13 8.55 5.11
CA MET A 35 3.31 7.36 5.94
C MET A 35 3.43 7.73 7.43
N MET A 36 4.28 8.70 7.75
CA MET A 36 4.51 9.12 9.14
C MET A 36 3.25 9.71 9.77
N ASP A 37 2.48 10.49 9.02
CA ASP A 37 1.24 11.07 9.51
C ASP A 37 0.16 10.00 9.75
N TYR A 38 0.04 9.02 8.84
CA TYR A 38 -0.82 7.86 9.04
C TYR A 38 -0.41 7.05 10.27
N LEU A 39 0.88 6.71 10.42
CA LEU A 39 1.37 5.95 11.57
C LEU A 39 1.20 6.70 12.89
N LYS A 40 1.39 8.02 12.89
CA LYS A 40 1.15 8.88 14.05
C LYS A 40 -0.32 8.83 14.45
N CYS A 41 -1.24 8.88 13.47
CA CYS A 41 -2.67 8.74 13.71
C CYS A 41 -3.01 7.37 14.30
N MET A 42 -2.53 6.29 13.70
CA MET A 42 -2.76 4.92 14.19
C MET A 42 -2.25 4.76 15.62
N LYS A 43 -1.08 5.31 15.94
CA LYS A 43 -0.55 5.29 17.30
C LYS A 43 -1.44 6.08 18.26
N TYR A 44 -1.93 7.25 17.85
CA TYR A 44 -2.82 8.08 18.66
C TYR A 44 -4.19 7.42 18.91
N THR A 45 -4.72 6.70 17.93
CA THR A 45 -6.01 6.00 18.03
C THR A 45 -5.90 4.59 18.58
N GLU A 46 -4.75 4.20 19.12
CA GLU A 46 -4.49 2.86 19.66
C GLU A 46 -4.74 1.75 18.63
N ASN A 47 -4.37 2.01 17.38
CA ASN A 47 -4.57 1.16 16.21
C ASN A 47 -6.05 0.86 15.88
N LYS A 48 -6.98 1.68 16.36
CA LYS A 48 -8.39 1.60 15.98
C LYS A 48 -8.59 2.14 14.56
N ASN A 49 -9.56 1.57 13.84
CA ASN A 49 -9.95 2.01 12.50
C ASN A 49 -10.74 3.33 12.54
N ALA A 50 -10.06 4.40 12.94
CA ALA A 50 -10.65 5.71 13.12
C ALA A 50 -10.78 6.46 11.77
N PRO A 51 -11.88 7.21 11.55
CA PRO A 51 -12.14 7.84 10.26
C PRO A 51 -11.07 8.86 9.85
N ASN A 52 -10.48 9.57 10.81
CA ASN A 52 -9.36 10.49 10.59
C ASN A 52 -8.11 9.78 10.06
N CYS A 53 -7.81 8.56 10.55
CA CYS A 53 -6.66 7.80 10.07
C CYS A 53 -6.92 7.20 8.68
N ARG A 54 -8.17 6.89 8.33
CA ARG A 54 -8.53 6.39 6.99
C ARG A 54 -8.30 7.45 5.91
N ILE A 55 -8.48 8.74 6.21
CA ILE A 55 -8.14 9.85 5.29
C ILE A 55 -6.63 9.87 5.02
N LEU A 56 -5.82 9.74 6.08
CA LEU A 56 -4.35 9.70 5.97
C LEU A 56 -3.87 8.44 5.24
N ALA A 57 -4.53 7.30 5.47
CA ALA A 57 -4.27 6.05 4.75
C ALA A 57 -4.52 6.21 3.24
N LYS A 58 -5.63 6.85 2.84
CA LYS A 58 -5.94 7.14 1.44
C LYS A 58 -4.88 8.03 0.80
N SER A 59 -4.45 9.10 1.49
CA SER A 59 -3.37 9.98 1.01
C SER A 59 -2.05 9.23 0.82
N TYR A 60 -1.68 8.37 1.77
CA TYR A 60 -0.47 7.55 1.68
C TYR A 60 -0.52 6.56 0.51
N LEU A 61 -1.62 5.83 0.36
CA LEU A 61 -1.77 4.88 -0.75
C LEU A 61 -1.85 5.58 -2.10
N LYS A 62 -2.50 6.75 -2.17
CA LYS A 62 -2.52 7.59 -3.37
C LYS A 62 -1.11 7.98 -3.80
N CYS A 63 -0.29 8.47 -2.87
CA CYS A 63 1.11 8.82 -3.17
C CYS A 63 1.86 7.62 -3.77
N ARG A 64 1.67 6.42 -3.21
CA ARG A 64 2.35 5.22 -3.72
C ARG A 64 1.89 4.83 -5.12
N MET A 65 0.60 4.94 -5.41
CA MET A 65 0.06 4.68 -6.74
C MET A 65 0.54 5.72 -7.76
N ASP A 66 0.53 7.01 -7.39
CA ASP A 66 0.94 8.11 -8.27
C ASP A 66 2.45 8.02 -8.63
N ASN A 67 3.28 7.52 -7.71
CA ASN A 67 4.73 7.30 -7.93
C ASN A 67 5.07 5.89 -8.44
N GLN A 68 4.08 5.09 -8.84
CA GLN A 68 4.29 3.72 -9.33
C GLN A 68 5.04 2.80 -8.33
N LEU A 69 4.92 3.10 -7.03
CA LEU A 69 5.45 2.32 -5.90
C LEU A 69 4.48 1.20 -5.45
N MET A 70 3.33 1.11 -6.11
CA MET A 70 2.29 0.11 -5.93
C MET A 70 1.34 0.14 -7.15
N ASP A 71 0.74 -1.00 -7.49
CA ASP A 71 -0.31 -1.07 -8.52
C ASP A 71 -1.51 -0.18 -8.16
N ASN A 72 -2.10 0.42 -9.19
CA ASN A 72 -3.31 1.22 -9.01
C ASN A 72 -4.48 0.30 -8.61
N SER A 73 -5.13 0.61 -7.49
CA SER A 73 -6.23 -0.16 -6.92
C SER A 73 -7.42 0.75 -6.64
N ASP A 74 -8.63 0.24 -6.88
CA ASP A 74 -9.86 0.97 -6.57
C ASP A 74 -10.03 1.21 -5.06
N TRP A 75 -10.53 2.40 -4.71
CA TRP A 75 -10.76 2.77 -3.31
C TRP A 75 -11.79 1.88 -2.61
N ASP A 76 -12.77 1.35 -3.36
CA ASP A 76 -13.79 0.42 -2.85
C ASP A 76 -13.18 -0.91 -2.39
N SER A 77 -12.33 -1.50 -3.23
CA SER A 77 -11.56 -2.72 -2.93
C SER A 77 -10.67 -2.56 -1.69
N LEU A 78 -10.10 -1.36 -1.51
CA LEU A 78 -9.29 -1.02 -0.34
C LEU A 78 -10.12 -0.67 0.90
N GLY A 79 -11.45 -0.66 0.80
CA GLY A 79 -12.34 -0.26 1.88
C GLY A 79 -12.12 1.19 2.31
N LEU A 80 -11.74 2.09 1.39
CA LEU A 80 -11.49 3.52 1.63
C LEU A 80 -12.57 4.41 0.97
N VAL A 81 -13.82 3.94 1.04
CA VAL A 81 -15.03 4.66 0.62
C VAL A 81 -15.71 5.34 1.81
N ASN A 82 -16.45 6.42 1.55
CA ASN A 82 -17.21 7.21 2.54
C ASN A 82 -16.34 7.87 3.63
N LEU A 83 -15.26 8.57 3.24
CA LEU A 83 -14.42 9.31 4.17
C LEU A 83 -15.02 10.67 4.53
N PRO A 84 -14.98 11.09 5.80
CA PRO A 84 -15.49 12.40 6.20
C PRO A 84 -14.61 13.52 5.61
N GLY A 85 -15.24 14.50 4.96
CA GLY A 85 -14.56 15.61 4.29
C GLY A 85 -14.27 15.37 2.80
N GLU A 86 -14.61 14.21 2.26
CA GLU A 86 -14.58 13.96 0.83
C GLU A 86 -15.85 14.54 0.17
N ALA A 87 -15.88 15.86 0.00
CA ALA A 87 -16.77 16.47 -0.97
C ALA A 87 -16.29 16.07 -2.37
N THR A 88 -16.84 14.95 -2.86
CA THR A 88 -16.99 14.58 -4.28
C THR A 88 -15.98 15.22 -5.24
N PHE A 89 -14.79 14.63 -5.35
CA PHE A 89 -14.08 14.62 -6.62
C PHE A 89 -14.23 13.24 -7.26
N GLU A 90 -15.49 12.80 -7.39
CA GLU A 90 -15.83 11.93 -8.49
C GLU A 90 -15.66 12.77 -9.75
N VAL A 91 -14.48 12.68 -10.36
CA VAL A 91 -14.33 13.01 -11.77
C VAL A 91 -15.35 12.13 -12.47
N LYS A 92 -16.46 12.77 -12.88
CA LYS A 92 -17.34 12.28 -13.93
C LYS A 92 -16.44 11.66 -14.99
N THR A 93 -16.53 10.35 -15.16
CA THR A 93 -16.30 9.76 -16.47
C THR A 93 -17.47 10.22 -17.35
N ASP A 94 -17.47 11.51 -17.70
CA ASP A 94 -18.12 11.95 -18.92
C ASP A 94 -17.34 11.29 -20.04
N LYS A 95 -17.87 10.18 -20.56
CA LYS A 95 -17.56 9.77 -21.92
C LYS A 95 -18.67 10.35 -22.79
N PRO A 96 -18.43 11.43 -23.55
CA PRO A 96 -19.40 11.91 -24.51
C PRO A 96 -19.24 11.17 -25.85
N LYS A 97 -20.36 11.15 -26.59
CA LYS A 97 -20.59 10.85 -28.02
C LYS A 97 -21.09 9.45 -28.43
N ASN A 98 -22.41 9.44 -28.61
CA ASN A 98 -23.14 9.36 -29.90
C ASN A 98 -23.32 8.01 -30.63
N HIS A 99 -24.61 7.68 -30.77
CA HIS A 99 -25.34 7.38 -32.01
C HIS A 99 -25.00 6.10 -32.79
N ASP A 100 -25.84 5.08 -32.62
CA ASP A 100 -26.71 4.53 -33.66
C ASP A 100 -28.00 4.00 -32.99
#